data_AF-A0A1Q7PRN2-F1
#
_entry.id   AF-A0A1Q7PRN2-F1
#
_cell.length_a   1.000
_cell.length_b   1.000
_cell.length_c   1.000
_cell.angle_alpha   90.00
_cell.angle_beta   90.00
_cell.angle_gamma   90.00
#
_symmetry.space_group_name_H-M   'P 1'
#
loop_
_entity.id
_entity.type
_entity.pdbx_description
1 polymer ?
#
loop_
_entity_poly.entity_id
_entity_poly.type
_entity_poly.pdbx_seq_one_letter_code
_entity_poly.pdbx_strand_id
1 'polypeptide(L)'
;MKTQDPQSAPRPSIPVVVVPGPQGPQTITLTAPRTARELDALKARREELSDQLQSVDSRRSKLLSQLRQTRDPTATQGLEARLALLDARQLQLESDLQQTGQQLSSTAAGLIASTSDAPVFSGLGSKQVMALSVLSIIFIFFPLATGIGRAIFKRSARPGPPPAVFTETAQRLERLEASVDAIAVEIERVSEGQRFVTKLLSEPQPAPALGAGQRIPEKVAGS
;
A
#
# COMPACT_ATOMS: atom_id res chain seq x y z
N MET A 1 13.77 51.83 -36.44
CA MET A 1 14.22 50.69 -35.60
C MET A 1 13.87 51.00 -34.15
N LYS A 2 12.88 50.31 -33.59
CA LYS A 2 12.57 50.32 -32.15
C LYS A 2 12.35 48.87 -31.78
N THR A 3 13.28 48.32 -31.01
CA THR A 3 13.32 46.92 -30.57
C THR A 3 12.16 46.66 -29.61
N GLN A 4 11.43 45.57 -29.86
CA GLN A 4 10.30 45.11 -29.05
C GLN A 4 10.78 43.93 -28.21
N ASP A 5 10.90 44.14 -26.90
CA ASP A 5 11.23 43.07 -25.95
C ASP A 5 10.03 42.11 -25.76
N PRO A 6 10.27 40.81 -25.52
CA PRO A 6 9.22 39.81 -25.41
C PRO A 6 8.45 39.94 -24.09
N GLN A 7 7.13 40.08 -24.20
CA GLN A 7 6.18 40.12 -23.11
C GLN A 7 6.20 38.81 -22.31
N SER A 8 6.72 38.86 -21.10
CA SER A 8 6.75 37.73 -20.17
C SER A 8 5.37 37.53 -19.53
N ALA A 9 4.89 36.28 -19.54
CA ALA A 9 3.61 35.87 -18.96
C ALA A 9 3.49 36.28 -17.47
N PRO A 10 2.28 36.59 -16.97
CA PRO A 10 2.09 36.95 -15.56
C PRO A 10 2.40 35.74 -14.67
N ARG A 11 3.41 35.89 -13.79
CA ARG A 11 3.72 34.92 -12.73
C ARG A 11 2.56 34.90 -11.71
N PRO A 12 2.24 33.75 -11.10
CA PRO A 12 1.23 33.69 -10.05
C PRO A 12 1.62 34.61 -8.87
N SER A 13 0.80 35.62 -8.61
CA SER A 13 0.98 36.54 -7.50
C SER A 13 0.68 35.84 -6.17
N ILE A 14 1.70 35.71 -5.33
CA ILE A 14 1.56 35.25 -3.94
C ILE A 14 0.91 36.41 -3.16
N PRO A 15 -0.18 36.20 -2.40
CA PRO A 15 -0.78 37.26 -1.60
C PRO A 15 0.20 37.67 -0.49
N VAL A 16 0.71 38.89 -0.58
CA VAL A 16 1.56 39.51 0.44
C VAL A 16 0.66 40.26 1.41
N VAL A 17 0.65 39.86 2.69
CA VAL A 17 -0.01 40.62 3.75
C VAL A 17 1.06 41.45 4.47
N VAL A 18 0.92 42.77 4.38
CA VAL A 18 1.78 43.72 5.10
C VAL A 18 1.13 44.02 6.44
N VAL A 19 1.80 43.69 7.55
CA VAL A 19 1.34 44.01 8.91
C VAL A 19 2.09 45.24 9.42
N PRO A 20 1.43 46.31 9.90
CA PRO A 20 2.12 47.46 10.47
C PRO A 20 2.67 47.10 11.86
N GLY A 21 4.00 47.07 12.01
CA GLY A 21 4.68 46.97 13.29
C GLY A 21 5.14 48.35 13.78
N PRO A 22 5.48 48.52 15.08
CA PRO A 22 5.90 49.80 15.66
C PRO A 22 7.23 50.37 15.08
N GLN A 23 7.90 49.64 14.19
CA GLN A 23 9.15 50.04 13.52
C GLN A 23 9.05 50.07 11.98
N GLY A 24 7.83 50.07 11.42
CA GLY A 24 7.57 50.12 9.96
C GLY A 24 6.83 48.89 9.41
N PRO A 25 6.43 48.90 8.14
CA PRO A 25 5.72 47.79 7.50
C PRO A 25 6.65 46.57 7.40
N GLN A 26 6.36 45.53 8.17
CA GLN A 26 7.02 44.23 8.00
C GLN A 26 6.18 43.38 7.04
N THR A 27 6.81 42.98 5.94
CA THR A 27 6.22 42.10 4.93
C THR A 27 6.28 40.67 5.45
N ILE A 28 5.18 40.15 6.01
CA ILE A 28 5.09 38.75 6.40
C ILE A 28 4.54 37.97 5.20
N THR A 29 5.42 37.27 4.50
CA THR A 29 5.03 36.35 3.44
C THR A 29 4.41 35.10 4.06
N LEU A 30 3.08 35.05 4.21
CA LEU A 30 2.39 33.81 4.57
C LEU A 30 2.42 32.85 3.38
N THR A 31 3.38 31.93 3.40
CA THR A 31 3.40 30.79 2.48
C THR A 31 2.19 29.91 2.82
N ALA A 32 1.32 29.63 1.85
CA ALA A 32 0.15 28.76 2.01
C ALA A 32 0.53 27.41 2.68
N PRO A 33 -0.35 26.80 3.50
CA PRO A 33 0.02 25.71 4.41
C PRO A 33 0.29 24.43 3.61
N ARG A 34 1.57 24.13 3.35
CA ARG A 34 2.01 22.86 2.75
C ARG A 34 1.96 21.67 3.73
N THR A 35 1.60 21.92 5.00
CA THR A 35 1.62 20.95 6.09
C THR A 35 0.76 19.71 5.87
N ALA A 36 -0.44 19.82 5.28
CA ALA A 36 -1.31 18.65 5.06
C ALA A 36 -0.70 17.63 4.08
N ARG A 37 -0.18 18.10 2.94
CA ARG A 37 0.50 17.24 1.95
C ARG A 37 1.81 16.66 2.47
N GLU A 38 2.55 17.43 3.28
CA GLU A 38 3.77 16.96 3.93
C GLU A 38 3.50 15.86 4.96
N LEU A 39 2.40 15.98 5.71
CA LEU A 39 1.97 14.98 6.68
C LEU A 39 1.57 13.66 6.00
N ASP A 40 0.89 13.74 4.87
CA ASP A 40 0.54 12.57 4.06
C ASP A 40 1.78 11.90 3.45
N ALA A 41 2.75 12.68 2.98
CA ALA A 41 4.03 12.15 2.48
C ALA A 41 4.84 11.45 3.59
N LEU A 42 4.88 12.01 4.81
CA LEU A 42 5.54 11.38 5.95
C LEU A 42 4.86 10.07 6.38
N LYS A 43 3.52 10.02 6.36
CA LYS A 43 2.77 8.80 6.62
C LYS A 43 3.07 7.71 5.59
N ALA A 44 3.04 8.06 4.30
CA ALA A 44 3.36 7.12 3.22
C ALA A 44 4.79 6.57 3.35
N ARG A 45 5.76 7.43 3.70
CA ARG A 45 7.14 6.99 3.95
C ARG A 45 7.24 6.03 5.14
N ARG A 46 6.49 6.28 6.22
CA ARG A 46 6.46 5.40 7.39
C ARG A 46 5.89 4.02 7.04
N GLU A 47 4.82 3.98 6.24
CA GLU A 47 4.22 2.72 5.75
C GLU A 47 5.23 1.93 4.91
N GLU A 48 5.90 2.58 3.95
CA GLU A 48 6.95 1.95 3.15
C GLU A 48 8.09 1.38 4.01
N LEU A 49 8.56 2.12 5.02
CA LEU A 49 9.60 1.62 5.94
C LEU A 49 9.14 0.40 6.74
N SER A 50 7.87 0.38 7.16
CA SER A 50 7.25 -0.76 7.85
C SER A 50 7.21 -2.00 6.96
N ASP A 51 6.79 -1.85 5.70
CA ASP A 51 6.73 -2.93 4.73
C ASP A 51 8.12 -3.50 4.41
N GLN A 52 9.13 -2.62 4.35
CA GLN A 52 10.53 -3.02 4.18
C GLN A 52 11.05 -3.79 5.39
N LEU A 53 10.70 -3.39 6.62
CA LEU A 53 11.04 -4.13 7.84
C LEU A 53 10.41 -5.52 7.84
N GLN A 54 9.13 -5.64 7.49
CA GLN A 54 8.45 -6.93 7.37
C GLN A 54 9.10 -7.83 6.31
N SER A 55 9.50 -7.24 5.18
CA SER A 55 10.22 -7.94 4.11
C SER A 55 11.59 -8.44 4.56
N VAL A 56 12.30 -7.66 5.38
CA VAL A 56 13.58 -8.02 5.98
C VAL A 56 13.41 -9.16 6.97
N ASP A 57 12.44 -9.09 7.88
CA ASP A 57 12.17 -10.14 8.87
C ASP A 57 11.77 -11.47 8.22
N SER A 58 10.95 -11.41 7.17
CA SER A 58 10.58 -12.59 6.37
C SER A 58 11.80 -13.26 5.71
N ARG A 59 12.72 -12.45 5.17
CA ARG A 59 13.99 -12.96 4.59
C ARG A 59 14.90 -13.54 5.67
N ARG A 60 14.97 -12.90 6.84
CA ARG A 60 15.75 -13.34 8.00
C ARG A 60 15.30 -14.72 8.46
N SER A 61 14.00 -14.88 8.65
CA SER A 61 13.37 -16.17 9.01
C SER A 61 13.68 -17.27 8.00
N LYS A 62 13.65 -16.95 6.69
CA LYS A 62 14.01 -17.88 5.61
C LYS A 62 15.48 -18.27 5.66
N LEU A 63 16.39 -17.31 5.85
CA LEU A 63 17.84 -17.58 5.98
C LEU A 63 18.13 -18.45 7.21
N LEU A 64 17.50 -18.18 8.35
CA LEU A 64 17.64 -19.01 9.56
C LEU A 64 17.12 -20.44 9.35
N SER A 65 16.04 -20.61 8.59
CA SER A 65 15.57 -21.94 8.20
C SER A 65 16.57 -22.66 7.30
N GLN A 66 17.18 -21.96 6.34
CA GLN A 66 18.21 -22.52 5.45
C GLN A 66 19.49 -22.88 6.21
N LEU A 67 19.90 -22.05 7.17
CA LEU A 67 21.06 -22.28 8.03
C LEU A 67 20.89 -23.59 8.83
N ARG A 68 19.68 -23.81 9.39
CA ARG A 68 19.36 -25.05 10.13
C ARG A 68 19.33 -26.30 9.24
N GLN A 69 18.99 -26.16 7.97
CA GLN A 69 18.88 -27.28 7.02
C GLN A 69 20.21 -27.64 6.35
N THR A 70 21.12 -26.67 6.23
CA THR A 70 22.40 -26.82 5.52
C THR A 70 23.42 -27.53 6.40
N ARG A 71 24.13 -28.52 5.84
CA ARG A 71 25.20 -29.27 6.53
C ARG A 71 26.60 -28.96 5.99
N ASP A 72 26.70 -28.19 4.92
CA ASP A 72 27.98 -27.76 4.33
C ASP A 72 28.53 -26.54 5.09
N PRO A 73 29.74 -26.63 5.68
CA PRO A 73 30.32 -25.55 6.48
C PRO A 73 30.58 -24.27 5.69
N THR A 74 30.90 -24.37 4.39
CA THR A 74 31.17 -23.19 3.55
C THR A 74 29.89 -22.43 3.22
N ALA A 75 28.81 -23.15 2.95
CA ALA A 75 27.49 -22.57 2.73
C ALA A 75 26.94 -21.92 4.01
N THR A 76 27.20 -22.50 5.18
CA THR A 76 26.84 -21.92 6.48
C THR A 76 27.51 -20.55 6.68
N GLN A 77 28.82 -20.45 6.45
CA GLN A 77 29.55 -19.18 6.57
C GLN A 77 28.99 -18.09 5.62
N GLY A 78 28.64 -18.46 4.39
CA GLY A 78 28.02 -17.53 3.44
C GLY A 78 26.63 -17.05 3.87
N LEU A 79 25.83 -17.92 4.48
CA LEU A 79 24.51 -17.57 5.02
C LEU A 79 24.62 -16.68 6.26
N GLU A 80 25.57 -16.93 7.15
CA GLU A 80 25.87 -16.09 8.32
C GLU A 80 26.30 -14.68 7.91
N ALA A 81 27.17 -14.55 6.91
CA ALA A 81 27.57 -13.23 6.39
C ALA A 81 26.39 -12.45 5.80
N ARG A 82 25.47 -13.14 5.10
CA ARG A 82 24.23 -12.52 4.59
C ARG A 82 23.29 -12.11 5.72
N LEU A 83 23.20 -12.90 6.78
CA LEU A 83 22.40 -12.59 7.96
C LEU A 83 22.92 -11.32 8.65
N ALA A 84 24.24 -11.20 8.84
CA ALA A 84 24.85 -10.00 9.43
C ALA A 84 24.58 -8.72 8.62
N LEU A 85 24.65 -8.80 7.28
CA LEU A 85 24.29 -7.67 6.41
C LEU A 85 22.79 -7.30 6.53
N LEU A 86 21.93 -8.31 6.66
CA LEU A 86 20.49 -8.11 6.81
C LEU A 86 20.15 -7.47 8.17
N ASP A 87 20.79 -7.90 9.25
CA ASP A 87 20.64 -7.33 10.58
C ASP A 87 21.09 -5.86 10.61
N ALA A 88 22.21 -5.53 9.95
CA ALA A 88 22.67 -4.14 9.80
C ALA A 88 21.64 -3.26 9.07
N ARG A 89 21.01 -3.80 8.01
CA ARG A 89 19.94 -3.10 7.27
C ARG A 89 18.69 -2.91 8.13
N GLN A 90 18.33 -3.89 8.96
CA GLN A 90 17.19 -3.79 9.87
C GLN A 90 17.37 -2.62 10.84
N LEU A 91 18.54 -2.52 11.49
CA LEU A 91 18.86 -1.42 12.40
C LEU A 91 18.76 -0.04 11.71
N GLN A 92 19.21 0.04 10.46
CA GLN A 92 19.09 1.29 9.69
C GLN A 92 17.63 1.66 9.40
N LEU A 93 16.80 0.70 9.00
CA LEU A 93 15.37 0.94 8.76
C LEU A 93 14.62 1.33 10.04
N GLU A 94 14.96 0.73 11.18
CA GLU A 94 14.40 1.09 12.48
C GLU A 94 14.77 2.53 12.88
N SER A 95 16.02 2.93 12.65
CA SER A 95 16.48 4.31 12.88
C SER A 95 15.74 5.32 11.99
N ASP A 96 15.61 5.02 10.69
CA ASP A 96 14.87 5.87 9.74
C ASP A 96 13.40 6.02 10.13
N LEU A 97 12.79 4.95 10.65
CA LEU A 97 11.42 4.96 11.16
C LEU A 97 11.28 5.88 12.38
N GLN A 98 12.22 5.83 13.32
CA GLN A 98 12.25 6.71 14.50
C GLN A 98 12.39 8.18 14.09
N GLN A 99 13.30 8.50 13.16
CA GLN A 99 13.48 9.86 12.65
C GLN A 99 12.21 10.38 11.96
N THR A 100 11.60 9.55 11.12
CA THR A 100 10.34 9.89 10.44
C THR A 100 9.21 10.11 11.45
N GLY A 101 9.15 9.30 12.51
CA GLY A 101 8.18 9.48 13.61
C GLY A 101 8.34 10.80 14.35
N GLN A 102 9.58 11.23 14.62
CA GLN A 102 9.87 12.52 15.26
C GLN A 102 9.46 13.70 14.37
N GLN A 103 9.72 13.62 13.06
CA GLN A 103 9.28 14.62 12.09
C GLN A 103 7.76 14.71 12.04
N LEU A 104 7.06 13.58 12.00
CA LEU A 104 5.61 13.56 12.02
C LEU A 104 5.03 14.21 13.29
N SER A 105 5.63 13.92 14.45
CA SER A 105 5.21 14.50 15.72
C SER A 105 5.45 16.02 15.78
N SER A 106 6.59 16.51 15.27
CA SER A 106 6.90 17.94 15.27
C SER A 106 6.04 18.71 14.27
N THR A 107 5.75 18.14 13.10
CA THR A 107 4.80 18.71 12.13
C THR A 107 3.39 18.80 12.73
N ALA A 108 2.93 17.74 13.42
CA ALA A 108 1.64 17.75 14.09
C ALA A 108 1.57 18.80 15.22
N ALA A 109 2.63 18.92 16.03
CA ALA A 109 2.73 19.95 17.07
C ALA A 109 2.70 21.37 16.50
N GLY A 110 3.41 21.61 15.39
CA GLY A 110 3.40 22.88 14.67
C GLY A 110 2.02 23.25 14.13
N LEU A 111 1.23 22.27 13.66
CA LEU A 111 -0.15 22.48 13.24
C LEU A 111 -1.05 22.92 14.41
N ILE A 112 -0.98 22.21 15.54
CA ILE A 112 -1.77 22.54 16.74
C ILE A 112 -1.42 23.95 17.25
N ALA A 113 -0.12 24.29 17.29
CA ALA A 113 0.36 25.61 17.67
C ALA A 113 -0.10 26.70 16.69
N SER A 114 -0.13 26.40 15.38
CA SER A 114 -0.60 27.35 14.34
C SER A 114 -2.12 27.56 14.39
N THR A 115 -2.89 26.60 14.91
CA THR A 115 -4.34 26.77 15.16
C THR A 115 -4.66 27.41 16.50
N SER A 116 -3.64 27.63 17.34
CA SER A 116 -3.77 28.32 18.61
C SER A 116 -3.70 29.82 18.37
N ASP A 117 -4.66 30.36 17.60
CA ASP A 117 -4.98 31.78 17.72
C ASP A 117 -5.38 32.05 19.18
N ALA A 118 -5.02 33.22 19.70
CA ALA A 118 -5.46 33.65 21.02
C ALA A 118 -6.98 33.44 21.15
N PRO A 119 -7.51 32.99 22.32
CA PRO A 119 -8.95 32.75 22.43
C PRO A 119 -9.68 34.01 21.98
N VAL A 120 -10.46 33.90 20.90
CA VAL A 120 -11.29 34.99 20.33
C VAL A 120 -12.19 35.61 21.42
N PHE A 121 -12.41 34.87 22.49
CA PHE A 121 -13.21 35.23 23.65
C PHE A 121 -12.40 35.70 24.86
N SER A 122 -11.12 36.07 24.71
CA SER A 122 -10.28 36.61 25.79
C SER A 122 -10.85 37.88 26.46
N GLY A 123 -11.94 38.45 25.93
CA GLY A 123 -12.68 39.58 26.50
C GLY A 123 -14.13 39.29 26.92
N LEU A 124 -14.64 38.06 26.79
CA LEU A 124 -16.01 37.74 27.23
C LEU A 124 -16.02 37.30 28.70
N GLY A 125 -16.87 37.92 29.51
CA GLY A 125 -17.09 37.48 30.88
C GLY A 125 -17.68 36.07 30.95
N SER A 126 -17.34 35.29 31.98
CA SER A 126 -17.81 33.90 32.17
C SER A 126 -19.33 33.73 31.98
N LYS A 127 -20.13 34.72 32.40
CA LYS A 127 -21.59 34.73 32.23
C LYS A 127 -22.03 34.86 30.76
N GLN A 128 -21.31 35.65 29.95
CA GLN A 128 -21.57 35.77 28.51
C GLN A 128 -21.21 34.49 27.77
N VAL A 129 -20.10 33.84 28.14
CA VAL A 129 -19.70 32.55 27.57
C VAL A 129 -20.75 31.48 27.86
N MET A 130 -21.26 31.42 29.11
CA MET A 130 -22.34 30.50 29.48
C MET A 130 -23.66 30.82 28.75
N ALA A 131 -24.02 32.09 28.61
CA ALA A 131 -25.24 32.47 27.90
C ALA A 131 -25.17 32.12 26.40
N LEU A 132 -24.03 32.40 25.74
CA LEU A 132 -23.79 32.07 24.34
C LEU A 132 -23.74 30.56 24.10
N SER A 133 -23.18 29.78 25.03
CA SER A 133 -23.16 28.32 24.90
C SER A 133 -24.56 27.72 25.02
N VAL A 134 -25.36 28.17 25.99
CA VAL A 134 -26.75 27.73 26.15
C VAL A 134 -27.59 28.11 24.93
N LEU A 135 -27.46 29.35 24.42
CA LEU A 135 -28.16 29.76 23.20
C LEU A 135 -27.73 28.93 21.99
N SER A 136 -26.43 28.67 21.82
CA SER A 136 -25.91 27.87 20.70
C SER A 136 -26.45 26.43 20.74
N ILE A 137 -26.52 25.82 21.93
CA ILE A 137 -27.09 24.48 22.10
C ILE A 137 -28.57 24.46 21.67
N ILE A 138 -29.36 25.44 22.10
CA ILE A 138 -30.80 25.49 21.82
C ILE A 138 -31.09 25.82 20.36
N PHE A 139 -30.39 26.81 19.78
CA PHE A 139 -30.74 27.36 18.47
C PHE A 139 -30.00 26.69 17.31
N ILE A 140 -28.88 26.02 17.56
CA ILE A 140 -28.06 25.42 16.50
C ILE A 140 -28.01 23.90 16.67
N PHE A 141 -27.52 23.42 17.82
CA PHE A 141 -27.27 21.98 17.98
C PHE A 141 -28.55 21.16 18.14
N PHE A 142 -29.55 21.65 18.87
CA PHE A 142 -30.83 20.97 19.06
C PHE A 142 -31.63 20.75 17.76
N PRO A 143 -31.86 21.75 16.89
CA PRO A 143 -32.54 21.53 15.61
C PRO A 143 -31.71 20.64 14.66
N LEU A 144 -30.38 20.72 14.71
CA LEU A 144 -29.51 19.85 13.89
C LEU A 144 -29.61 18.38 14.30
N ALA A 145 -29.53 18.09 15.61
CA ALA A 145 -29.64 16.74 16.14
C ALA A 145 -31.01 16.10 15.86
N THR A 146 -32.09 16.87 16.03
CA THR A 146 -33.46 16.40 15.73
C THR A 146 -33.68 16.16 14.23
N GLY A 147 -33.08 16.98 13.35
CA GLY A 147 -33.09 16.78 11.91
C GLY A 147 -32.40 15.49 11.47
N ILE A 148 -31.18 15.23 11.97
CA ILE A 148 -30.41 14.00 11.68
C ILE A 148 -31.15 12.77 12.22
N GLY A 149 -31.67 12.84 13.44
CA GLY A 149 -32.48 11.76 14.02
C GLY A 149 -33.67 11.40 13.14
N ARG A 150 -34.46 12.39 12.70
CA ARG A 150 -35.59 12.17 11.78
C ARG A 150 -35.18 11.57 10.44
N ALA A 151 -34.03 11.98 9.89
CA ALA A 151 -33.53 11.44 8.62
C ALA A 151 -33.19 9.95 8.73
N ILE A 152 -32.58 9.53 9.84
CA ILE A 152 -32.24 8.13 10.11
C ILE A 152 -33.52 7.30 10.28
N PHE A 153 -34.48 7.75 11.09
CA PHE A 153 -35.76 7.04 11.27
C PHE A 153 -36.56 6.90 9.96
N LYS A 154 -36.61 7.94 9.12
CA LYS A 154 -37.28 7.85 7.80
C LYS A 154 -36.55 6.92 6.82
N ARG A 155 -35.24 6.73 6.98
CA ARG A 155 -34.44 5.82 6.14
C ARG A 155 -34.62 4.36 6.54
N SER A 156 -34.78 4.06 7.82
CA SER A 156 -35.09 2.70 8.31
C SER A 156 -36.52 2.25 7.98
N ALA A 157 -37.43 3.17 7.68
CA ALA A 157 -38.78 2.86 7.22
C ALA A 157 -38.90 2.64 5.70
N ARG A 158 -37.78 2.70 4.95
CA ARG A 158 -37.77 2.35 3.52
C ARG A 158 -37.70 0.82 3.38
N PRO A 159 -38.47 0.21 2.45
CA PRO A 159 -38.33 -1.21 2.15
C PRO A 159 -36.87 -1.55 1.81
N GLY A 160 -36.40 -2.72 2.24
CA GLY A 160 -35.04 -3.21 1.98
C GLY A 160 -34.69 -3.30 0.48
N PRO A 161 -33.43 -3.64 0.15
CA PRO A 161 -32.96 -3.69 -1.24
C PRO A 161 -33.89 -4.51 -2.14
N PRO A 162 -34.11 -4.10 -3.40
CA PRO A 162 -35.04 -4.78 -4.28
C PRO A 162 -34.59 -6.23 -4.53
N PRO A 163 -35.54 -7.16 -4.72
CA PRO A 163 -35.27 -8.60 -4.89
C PRO A 163 -34.28 -8.93 -6.04
N ALA A 164 -34.14 -8.02 -7.01
CA ALA A 164 -33.18 -8.12 -8.11
C ALA A 164 -31.71 -8.23 -7.66
N VAL A 165 -31.34 -7.57 -6.56
CA VAL A 165 -29.97 -7.62 -6.02
C VAL A 165 -29.67 -9.03 -5.49
N PHE A 166 -30.64 -9.66 -4.84
CA PHE A 166 -30.50 -11.02 -4.31
C PHE A 166 -30.39 -12.06 -5.43
N THR A 167 -31.18 -11.92 -6.50
CA THR A 167 -31.10 -12.80 -7.66
C THR A 167 -29.77 -12.68 -8.40
N GLU A 168 -29.22 -11.47 -8.52
CA GLU A 168 -27.92 -11.25 -9.15
C GLU A 168 -26.78 -11.87 -8.32
N THR A 169 -26.83 -11.73 -6.99
CA THR A 169 -25.86 -12.38 -6.10
C THR A 169 -25.95 -13.91 -6.18
N ALA A 170 -27.15 -14.48 -6.25
CA ALA A 170 -27.33 -15.93 -6.39
C ALA A 170 -26.74 -16.44 -7.71
N GLN A 171 -26.98 -15.75 -8.83
CA GLN A 171 -26.41 -16.09 -10.13
C GLN A 171 -24.88 -15.98 -10.16
N ARG A 172 -24.30 -15.00 -9.46
CA ARG A 172 -22.84 -14.88 -9.34
C ARG A 172 -22.25 -16.03 -8.55
N LEU A 173 -22.91 -16.48 -7.49
CA LEU A 173 -22.48 -17.63 -6.69
C LEU A 173 -22.54 -18.93 -7.49
N GLU A 174 -23.61 -19.15 -8.26
CA GLU A 174 -23.74 -20.32 -9.15
C GLU A 174 -22.63 -20.36 -10.22
N ARG A 175 -22.26 -19.20 -10.79
CA ARG A 175 -21.12 -19.11 -11.72
C ARG A 175 -19.78 -19.37 -11.04
N LEU A 176 -19.63 -18.96 -9.79
CA LEU A 176 -18.41 -19.25 -9.02
C LEU A 176 -18.31 -20.74 -8.72
N GLU A 177 -19.39 -21.39 -8.33
CA GLU A 177 -19.45 -22.85 -8.12
C GLU A 177 -19.02 -23.61 -9.39
N ALA A 178 -19.62 -23.29 -10.54
CA ALA A 178 -19.25 -23.89 -11.82
C ALA A 178 -17.78 -23.63 -12.21
N SER A 179 -17.24 -22.45 -11.89
CA SER A 179 -15.83 -22.15 -12.16
C SER A 179 -14.89 -22.95 -11.26
N VAL A 180 -15.28 -23.21 -10.01
CA VAL A 180 -14.51 -24.01 -9.05
C VAL A 180 -14.51 -25.47 -9.47
N ASP A 181 -15.65 -26.01 -9.89
CA ASP A 181 -15.76 -27.39 -10.39
C ASP A 181 -14.89 -27.61 -11.65
N ALA A 182 -14.87 -26.64 -12.57
CA ALA A 182 -14.01 -26.69 -13.74
C ALA A 182 -12.51 -26.66 -13.38
N ILE A 183 -12.12 -25.85 -12.39
CA ILE A 183 -10.75 -25.80 -11.88
C ILE A 183 -10.36 -27.14 -11.25
N ALA A 184 -11.27 -27.78 -10.50
CA ALA A 184 -11.00 -29.07 -9.87
C ALA A 184 -10.64 -30.16 -10.90
N VAL A 185 -11.42 -30.25 -11.99
CA VAL A 185 -11.17 -31.20 -13.09
C VAL A 185 -9.88 -30.87 -13.84
N GLU A 186 -9.60 -29.60 -14.11
CA GLU A 186 -8.38 -29.22 -14.82
C GLU A 186 -7.13 -29.50 -13.96
N ILE A 187 -7.19 -29.30 -12.64
CA ILE A 187 -6.09 -29.65 -11.72
C ILE A 187 -5.83 -31.15 -11.72
N GLU A 188 -6.88 -31.98 -11.66
CA GLU A 188 -6.76 -33.43 -11.76
C GLU A 188 -6.05 -33.81 -13.07
N ARG A 189 -6.51 -33.29 -14.21
CA ARG A 189 -5.93 -33.55 -15.53
C ARG A 189 -4.48 -33.07 -15.67
N VAL A 190 -4.16 -31.88 -15.15
CA VAL A 190 -2.79 -31.33 -15.13
C VAL A 190 -1.87 -32.19 -14.26
N SER A 191 -2.38 -32.67 -13.12
CA SER A 191 -1.61 -33.57 -12.24
C SER A 191 -1.30 -34.91 -12.92
N GLU A 192 -2.24 -35.45 -13.70
CA GLU A 192 -2.02 -36.66 -14.49
C GLU A 192 -1.03 -36.43 -15.63
N GLY A 193 -1.13 -35.31 -16.34
CA GLY A 193 -0.19 -34.92 -17.40
C GLY A 193 1.24 -34.77 -16.86
N GLN A 194 1.41 -34.12 -15.71
CA GLN A 194 2.72 -33.98 -15.06
C GLN A 194 3.27 -35.32 -14.55
N ARG A 195 2.41 -36.20 -14.04
CA ARG A 195 2.81 -37.55 -13.63
C ARG A 195 3.23 -38.39 -14.84
N PHE A 196 2.57 -38.23 -15.99
CA PHE A 196 2.91 -38.92 -17.23
C PHE A 196 4.26 -38.45 -17.79
N VAL A 197 4.50 -37.13 -17.81
CA VAL A 197 5.79 -36.54 -18.25
C VAL A 197 6.94 -36.98 -17.35
N THR A 198 6.72 -36.99 -16.03
CA THR A 198 7.73 -37.49 -15.08
C THR A 198 8.04 -38.96 -15.32
N LYS A 199 7.03 -39.80 -15.54
CA LYS A 199 7.22 -41.22 -15.88
C LYS A 199 8.06 -41.39 -17.15
N LEU A 200 7.72 -40.67 -18.23
CA LEU A 200 8.47 -40.71 -19.50
C LEU A 200 9.93 -40.27 -19.35
N LEU A 201 10.20 -39.23 -18.55
CA LEU A 201 11.57 -38.76 -18.30
C LEU A 201 12.38 -39.72 -17.40
N SER A 202 11.71 -40.55 -16.61
CA SER A 202 12.34 -41.51 -15.69
C SER A 202 12.49 -42.93 -16.26
N GLU A 203 11.87 -43.23 -17.40
CA GLU A 203 11.98 -44.53 -18.07
C GLU A 203 13.29 -44.60 -18.89
N PRO A 204 14.21 -45.54 -18.61
CA PRO A 204 15.42 -45.70 -19.40
C PRO A 204 15.08 -46.25 -20.80
N GLN A 205 15.39 -45.50 -21.85
CA GLN A 205 15.31 -45.98 -23.24
C GLN A 205 16.20 -47.23 -23.40
N PRO A 206 15.67 -48.42 -23.75
CA PRO A 206 16.51 -49.57 -24.05
C PRO A 206 17.32 -49.27 -25.33
N ALA A 207 18.65 -49.38 -25.22
CA ALA A 207 19.56 -49.20 -26.33
C ALA A 207 19.23 -50.20 -27.47
N PRO A 208 19.25 -49.79 -28.75
CA PRO A 208 19.02 -50.73 -29.85
C PRO A 208 20.20 -51.71 -29.90
N ALA A 209 19.94 -52.99 -29.63
CA ALA A 209 20.84 -54.06 -29.96
C ALA A 209 20.91 -54.16 -31.50
N LEU A 210 21.96 -53.59 -32.10
CA LEU A 210 22.30 -53.78 -33.49
C LEU A 210 22.64 -55.26 -33.72
N GLY A 211 21.66 -56.02 -34.20
CA GLY A 211 21.80 -57.41 -34.59
C GLY A 211 22.81 -57.56 -35.72
N ALA A 212 23.78 -58.44 -35.52
CA ALA A 212 24.74 -58.89 -36.52
C ALA A 212 23.99 -59.54 -37.70
N GLY A 213 23.78 -58.79 -38.77
CA GLY A 213 23.25 -59.28 -40.04
C GLY A 213 24.30 -60.07 -40.81
N GLN A 214 24.23 -61.39 -40.69
CA GLN A 214 24.90 -62.39 -41.52
C GLN A 214 24.73 -62.06 -43.02
N ARG A 215 25.80 -61.70 -43.73
CA ARG A 215 25.81 -61.63 -45.20
C ARG A 215 26.28 -62.97 -45.75
N ILE A 216 25.41 -63.66 -46.47
CA ILE A 216 25.73 -64.86 -47.26
C ILE A 216 26.03 -64.36 -48.68
N PRO A 217 27.23 -64.59 -49.25
CA PRO A 217 27.52 -64.19 -50.62
C PRO A 217 26.89 -65.18 -51.61
N GLU A 218 25.90 -64.72 -52.36
CA GLU A 218 25.33 -65.44 -53.50
C GLU A 218 26.30 -65.37 -54.69
N LYS A 219 26.76 -66.54 -55.14
CA LYS A 219 27.66 -66.70 -56.28
C LYS A 219 26.82 -66.83 -57.55
N VAL A 220 26.66 -65.74 -58.31
CA VAL A 220 26.02 -65.78 -59.63
C VAL A 220 27.03 -66.27 -60.67
N ALA A 221 26.72 -67.42 -61.26
CA ALA A 221 27.43 -68.02 -62.38
C ALA A 221 26.78 -67.62 -63.71
N GLY A 222 27.62 -67.13 -64.64
CA GLY A 222 27.60 -67.44 -66.08
C GLY A 222 26.42 -67.00 -66.95
N SER A 223 26.67 -66.08 -67.87
CA SER A 223 26.81 -66.37 -69.32
C SER A 223 27.43 -65.19 -70.04
#